data_AF-A0A940KT58-F1
#
_entry.id   AF-A0A940KT58-F1
#
_cell.length_a   1.000
_cell.length_b   1.000
_cell.length_c   1.000
_cell.angle_alpha   90.00
_cell.angle_beta   90.00
_cell.angle_gamma   90.00
#
_symmetry.space_group_name_H-M   'P 1'
#
loop_
_entity.id
_entity.type
_entity.pdbx_description
1 polymer ?
#
loop_
_entity_poly.entity_id
_entity_poly.type
_entity_poly.pdbx_seq_one_letter_code
_entity_poly.pdbx_strand_id
1 'polypeptide(L)'
;MKRFLLVWLTVLSLTAGAQTYNNEWIDYSRTYYKFKVGSTGLHRLPQPLLAQMNLGNTNAEHFQLWRNGKQVPIYTSVQTGTLGAADYIEFWGEMNDGKADNPLYRESDYQISDQWSLQTDTAAYFLTVNSASSNFRLNPTSNNVASNTLPVEPFFMHTEGRYPRLQINPGRAEQVLTSTVYSSSYDYGEGWAGNNIGANGTETNLLTNLNVYSGTGAPSATLRVNMCGTIMNTRRFRIRLNGDSILGASLDYFEYTKT
;
A
#
# COMPACT_ATOMS: atom_id res chain seq x y z
N MET A 1 26.51 -29.19 34.81
CA MET A 1 25.61 -29.26 33.64
C MET A 1 24.23 -28.63 33.88
N LYS A 2 23.46 -29.05 34.91
CA LYS A 2 22.10 -28.50 35.18
C LYS A 2 22.05 -26.97 35.37
N ARG A 3 23.03 -26.37 36.05
CA ARG A 3 23.10 -24.90 36.27
C ARG A 3 23.40 -24.11 34.99
N PHE A 4 24.21 -24.66 34.09
CA PHE A 4 24.50 -24.03 32.79
C PHE A 4 23.30 -24.09 31.84
N LEU A 5 22.57 -25.22 31.84
CA LEU A 5 21.34 -25.36 31.05
C LEU A 5 20.26 -24.36 31.46
N LEU A 6 20.10 -24.10 32.77
CA LEU A 6 19.15 -23.12 33.28
C LEU A 6 19.47 -21.70 32.79
N VAL A 7 20.74 -21.29 32.89
CA VAL A 7 21.20 -19.97 32.41
C VAL A 7 21.02 -19.84 30.90
N TRP A 8 21.25 -20.93 30.16
CA TRP A 8 21.06 -20.93 28.71
C TRP A 8 19.58 -20.80 28.32
N LEU A 9 18.69 -21.51 29.02
CA LEU A 9 17.24 -21.43 28.79
C LEU A 9 16.65 -20.06 29.19
N THR A 10 17.12 -19.43 30.27
CA THR A 10 16.67 -18.08 30.64
C THR A 10 17.15 -17.03 29.63
N VAL A 11 18.38 -17.13 29.12
CA VAL A 11 18.86 -16.22 28.05
C VAL A 11 18.06 -16.42 26.75
N LEU A 12 17.73 -17.66 26.38
CA LEU A 12 16.86 -17.94 25.23
C LEU A 12 15.43 -17.40 25.41
N SER A 13 14.91 -17.41 26.64
CA SER A 13 13.56 -16.89 26.91
C SER A 13 13.46 -15.37 26.71
N LEU A 14 14.58 -14.63 26.82
CA LEU A 14 14.63 -13.20 26.51
C LEU A 14 14.49 -12.91 25.01
N THR A 15 14.68 -13.92 24.16
CA THR A 15 14.47 -13.83 22.70
C THR A 15 13.13 -14.42 22.25
N ALA A 16 12.27 -14.85 23.17
CA ALA A 16 10.95 -15.36 22.84
C ALA A 16 10.03 -14.19 22.41
N GLY A 17 9.85 -14.03 21.10
CA GLY A 17 8.82 -13.15 20.55
C GLY A 17 7.44 -13.80 20.66
N ALA A 18 6.47 -13.10 21.25
CA ALA A 18 5.07 -13.50 21.11
C ALA A 18 4.61 -13.35 19.65
N GLN A 19 3.65 -14.17 19.22
CA GLN A 19 3.06 -14.03 17.88
C GLN A 19 2.30 -12.70 17.81
N THR A 20 2.63 -11.86 16.83
CA THR A 20 1.82 -10.69 16.49
C THR A 20 0.57 -11.17 15.74
N TYR A 21 -0.61 -10.90 16.27
CA TYR A 21 -1.91 -11.28 15.71
C TYR A 21 -2.50 -10.21 14.78
N ASN A 22 -1.78 -9.09 14.57
CA ASN A 22 -2.20 -7.92 13.78
C ASN A 22 -3.47 -7.22 14.29
N ASN A 23 -3.88 -7.52 15.51
CA ASN A 23 -5.03 -6.93 16.20
C ASN A 23 -4.62 -6.07 17.40
N GLU A 24 -3.32 -5.83 17.60
CA GLU A 24 -2.76 -5.10 18.75
C GLU A 24 -3.19 -3.62 18.79
N TRP A 25 -3.66 -3.09 17.66
CA TRP A 25 -4.23 -1.76 17.54
C TRP A 25 -5.67 -1.66 18.10
N ILE A 26 -6.31 -2.79 18.38
CA ILE A 26 -7.68 -2.85 18.89
C ILE A 26 -7.65 -2.74 20.41
N ASP A 27 -8.25 -1.68 20.92
CA ASP A 27 -8.62 -1.61 22.33
C ASP A 27 -10.06 -2.07 22.51
N TYR A 28 -10.22 -3.26 23.08
CA TYR A 28 -11.54 -3.89 23.27
C TYR A 28 -12.47 -3.13 24.23
N SER A 29 -11.97 -2.12 24.96
CA SER A 29 -12.80 -1.22 25.76
C SER A 29 -13.42 -0.07 24.96
N ARG A 30 -13.02 0.12 23.70
CA ARG A 30 -13.48 1.21 22.84
C ARG A 30 -14.47 0.72 21.77
N THR A 31 -15.37 1.63 21.39
CA THR A 31 -16.26 1.43 20.23
C THR A 31 -15.56 1.86 18.95
N TYR A 32 -15.64 1.03 17.92
CA TYR A 32 -15.11 1.32 16.58
C TYR A 32 -16.24 1.39 15.55
N TYR A 33 -16.36 2.54 14.89
CA TYR A 33 -17.33 2.82 13.85
C TYR A 33 -16.71 2.49 12.50
N LYS A 34 -17.10 1.34 11.92
CA LYS A 34 -16.59 0.86 10.64
C LYS A 34 -17.31 1.54 9.48
N PHE A 35 -16.55 2.06 8.51
CA PHE A 35 -17.08 2.53 7.23
C PHE A 35 -16.14 2.14 6.08
N LYS A 36 -16.62 2.33 4.84
CA LYS A 36 -15.96 1.88 3.62
C LYS A 36 -15.49 3.06 2.77
N VAL A 37 -14.31 2.94 2.18
CA VAL A 37 -13.75 3.89 1.22
C VAL A 37 -13.45 3.14 -0.08
N GLY A 38 -14.16 3.51 -1.15
CA GLY A 38 -14.03 2.89 -2.48
C GLY A 38 -13.17 3.67 -3.46
N SER A 39 -12.76 4.90 -3.13
CA SER A 39 -11.93 5.75 -3.98
C SER A 39 -10.88 6.48 -3.16
N THR A 40 -9.67 6.56 -3.71
CA THR A 40 -8.58 7.35 -3.12
C THR A 40 -8.87 8.84 -3.31
N GLY A 41 -8.74 9.63 -2.23
CA GLY A 41 -8.95 11.07 -2.27
C GLY A 41 -9.18 11.69 -0.90
N LEU A 42 -9.57 12.96 -0.89
CA LEU A 42 -9.97 13.67 0.32
C LEU A 42 -11.41 13.29 0.68
N HIS A 43 -11.61 12.79 1.89
CA HIS A 43 -12.91 12.43 2.44
C HIS A 43 -13.23 13.30 3.65
N ARG A 44 -14.52 13.60 3.84
CA ARG A 44 -15.02 14.45 4.92
C ARG A 44 -16.14 13.77 5.70
N LEU A 45 -16.03 13.77 7.03
CA LEU A 45 -17.07 13.36 7.96
C LEU A 45 -17.66 14.63 8.61
N PRO A 46 -18.86 15.08 8.17
CA PRO A 46 -19.47 16.28 8.71
C PRO A 46 -20.02 16.05 10.12
N GLN A 47 -20.02 17.07 10.98
CA GLN A 47 -20.48 16.96 12.37
C GLN A 47 -21.91 16.39 12.51
N PRO A 48 -22.90 16.73 11.65
CA PRO A 48 -24.23 16.11 11.71
C PRO A 48 -24.22 14.58 11.59
N LEU A 49 -23.31 14.00 10.81
CA LEU A 49 -23.14 12.55 10.72
C LEU A 49 -22.60 11.97 12.04
N LEU A 50 -21.64 12.65 12.65
CA LEU A 50 -21.09 12.25 13.95
C LEU A 50 -22.16 12.32 15.05
N ALA A 51 -23.02 13.34 15.03
CA ALA A 51 -24.13 13.49 15.97
C ALA A 51 -25.13 12.30 15.89
N GLN A 52 -25.46 11.83 14.68
CA GLN A 52 -26.31 10.65 14.48
C GLN A 52 -25.73 9.36 15.08
N MET A 53 -24.41 9.30 15.25
CA MET A 53 -23.69 8.17 15.85
C MET A 53 -23.41 8.36 17.35
N ASN A 54 -24.05 9.35 17.99
CA ASN A 54 -23.82 9.79 19.37
C ASN A 54 -22.40 10.33 19.65
N LEU A 55 -21.72 10.83 18.62
CA LEU A 55 -20.38 11.42 18.73
C LEU A 55 -20.40 12.96 18.70
N GLY A 56 -21.58 13.59 18.63
CA GLY A 56 -21.72 15.04 18.46
C GLY A 56 -21.10 15.90 19.57
N ASN A 57 -20.99 15.37 20.79
CA ASN A 57 -20.39 16.05 21.96
C ASN A 57 -18.93 15.61 22.21
N THR A 58 -18.32 14.85 21.29
CA THR A 58 -16.93 14.42 21.41
C THR A 58 -16.00 15.55 21.02
N ASN A 59 -14.97 15.82 21.84
CA ASN A 59 -13.96 16.79 21.48
C ASN A 59 -13.15 16.34 20.26
N ALA A 60 -12.84 17.29 19.37
CA ALA A 60 -12.15 17.05 18.11
C ALA A 60 -10.79 16.35 18.27
N GLU A 61 -10.05 16.70 19.32
CA GLU A 61 -8.73 16.14 19.65
C GLU A 61 -8.77 14.65 20.06
N HIS A 62 -9.94 14.12 20.40
CA HIS A 62 -10.10 12.72 20.81
C HIS A 62 -10.38 11.76 19.65
N PHE A 63 -10.78 12.25 18.46
CA PHE A 63 -11.06 11.34 17.35
C PHE A 63 -9.80 10.60 16.87
N GLN A 64 -9.96 9.34 16.51
CA GLN A 64 -8.87 8.52 16.01
C GLN A 64 -9.38 7.66 14.86
N LEU A 65 -8.62 7.63 13.77
CA LEU A 65 -8.97 6.88 12.58
C LEU A 65 -7.94 5.78 12.34
N TRP A 66 -8.41 4.58 12.00
CA TRP A 66 -7.56 3.41 11.74
C TRP A 66 -7.87 2.80 10.36
N ARG A 67 -6.81 2.35 9.67
CA ARG A 67 -6.84 1.50 8.48
C ARG A 67 -5.73 0.47 8.57
N ASN A 68 -6.03 -0.81 8.30
CA ASN A 68 -5.04 -1.91 8.29
C ASN A 68 -4.12 -1.92 9.53
N GLY A 69 -4.70 -1.68 10.71
CA GLY A 69 -3.98 -1.65 11.99
C GLY A 69 -3.03 -0.47 12.21
N LYS A 70 -3.08 0.55 11.34
CA LYS A 70 -2.28 1.78 11.45
C LYS A 70 -3.19 2.99 11.61
N GLN A 71 -2.78 3.92 12.47
CA GLN A 71 -3.51 5.15 12.66
C GLN A 71 -3.34 6.04 11.43
N VAL A 72 -4.45 6.54 10.90
CA VAL A 72 -4.50 7.48 9.78
C VAL A 72 -4.58 8.90 10.35
N PRO A 73 -3.69 9.82 9.93
CA PRO A 73 -3.76 11.20 10.37
C PRO A 73 -5.04 11.86 9.84
N ILE A 74 -5.70 12.62 10.71
CA ILE A 74 -6.92 13.35 10.37
C ILE A 74 -6.74 14.85 10.61
N TYR A 75 -7.41 15.66 9.81
CA TYR A 75 -7.64 17.08 10.06
C TYR A 75 -9.01 17.26 10.72
N THR A 76 -9.12 18.22 11.63
CA THR A 76 -10.40 18.66 12.20
C THR A 76 -10.52 20.17 12.04
N SER A 77 -11.70 20.66 11.61
CA SER A 77 -11.91 22.09 11.36
C SER A 77 -11.72 22.96 12.61
N VAL A 78 -11.96 22.36 13.78
CA VAL A 78 -11.58 22.88 15.10
C VAL A 78 -10.57 21.92 15.73
N GLN A 79 -9.51 22.46 16.34
CA GLN A 79 -8.37 21.69 16.83
C GLN A 79 -8.58 21.20 18.26
N THR A 80 -9.40 21.90 19.05
CA THR A 80 -9.72 21.54 20.44
C THR A 80 -11.19 21.81 20.78
N GLY A 81 -11.81 20.93 21.58
CA GLY A 81 -13.21 21.07 22.00
C GLY A 81 -14.19 20.48 20.99
N THR A 82 -15.49 20.65 21.24
CA THR A 82 -16.54 20.02 20.43
C THR A 82 -16.68 20.66 19.06
N LEU A 83 -16.90 19.83 18.04
CA LEU A 83 -17.23 20.28 16.69
C LEU A 83 -18.63 20.95 16.69
N GLY A 84 -18.74 22.15 16.11
CA GLY A 84 -20.01 22.82 15.84
C GLY A 84 -20.74 22.26 14.62
N ALA A 85 -21.94 22.77 14.34
CA ALA A 85 -22.81 22.21 13.28
C ALA A 85 -22.22 22.28 11.85
N ALA A 86 -21.33 23.24 11.58
CA ALA A 86 -20.64 23.40 10.29
C ALA A 86 -19.26 22.73 10.24
N ASP A 87 -18.81 22.14 11.36
CA ASP A 87 -17.49 21.56 11.50
C ASP A 87 -17.42 20.12 10.99
N TYR A 88 -16.20 19.62 10.84
CA TYR A 88 -15.95 18.33 10.21
C TYR A 88 -14.59 17.72 10.56
N ILE A 89 -14.46 16.43 10.27
CA ILE A 89 -13.20 15.69 10.21
C ILE A 89 -12.87 15.45 8.74
N GLU A 90 -11.61 15.61 8.35
CA GLU A 90 -11.08 15.25 7.04
C GLU A 90 -9.93 14.28 7.13
N PHE A 91 -9.79 13.44 6.11
CA PHE A 91 -8.67 12.52 5.99
C PHE A 91 -8.44 12.18 4.52
N TRP A 92 -7.20 11.79 4.20
CA TRP A 92 -6.90 11.18 2.92
C TRP A 92 -7.29 9.70 2.98
N GLY A 93 -8.41 9.38 2.33
CA GLY A 93 -8.86 8.01 2.17
C GLY A 93 -8.12 7.36 1.01
N GLU A 94 -7.62 6.15 1.21
CA GLU A 94 -7.03 5.31 0.18
C GLU A 94 -7.97 4.13 -0.03
N MET A 95 -8.27 3.81 -1.29
CA MET A 95 -8.94 2.56 -1.64
C MET A 95 -8.09 1.35 -1.20
N ASN A 96 -8.65 0.14 -1.27
CA ASN A 96 -7.91 -1.04 -0.83
C ASN A 96 -6.74 -1.33 -1.77
N ASP A 97 -5.58 -1.58 -1.15
CA ASP A 97 -4.34 -1.96 -1.83
C ASP A 97 -3.98 -3.41 -1.46
N GLY A 98 -3.06 -4.01 -2.20
CA GLY A 98 -2.63 -5.39 -2.01
C GLY A 98 -1.68 -5.59 -0.83
N LYS A 99 -1.35 -4.56 -0.03
CA LYS A 99 -0.38 -4.70 1.07
C LYS A 99 -0.83 -5.69 2.13
N ALA A 100 -2.14 -5.77 2.37
CA ALA A 100 -2.73 -6.75 3.29
C ALA A 100 -2.70 -8.19 2.74
N ASP A 101 -2.47 -8.36 1.43
CA ASP A 101 -2.41 -9.67 0.78
C ASP A 101 -1.00 -10.25 0.86
N ASN A 102 0.04 -9.41 1.04
CA ASN A 102 1.44 -9.82 1.09
C ASN A 102 1.71 -11.00 2.05
N PRO A 103 1.18 -11.00 3.30
CA PRO A 103 1.39 -12.10 4.24
C PRO A 103 0.73 -13.42 3.83
N LEU A 104 -0.14 -13.43 2.81
CA LEU A 104 -0.74 -14.66 2.28
C LEU A 104 0.21 -15.40 1.34
N TYR A 105 1.18 -14.69 0.75
CA TYR A 105 2.20 -15.28 -0.11
C TYR A 105 3.19 -16.11 0.70
N ARG A 106 3.67 -17.21 0.12
CA ARG A 106 4.71 -18.06 0.74
C ARG A 106 5.97 -17.27 1.09
N GLU A 107 6.36 -16.36 0.20
CA GLU A 107 7.44 -15.43 0.40
C GLU A 107 6.94 -14.02 0.06
N SER A 108 7.30 -13.03 0.87
CA SER A 108 6.81 -11.65 0.68
C SER A 108 7.19 -11.08 -0.69
N ASP A 109 8.30 -11.54 -1.28
CA ASP A 109 8.75 -11.09 -2.60
C ASP A 109 7.93 -11.69 -3.75
N TYR A 110 7.13 -12.72 -3.53
CA TYR A 110 6.31 -13.33 -4.58
C TYR A 110 5.16 -12.45 -5.05
N GLN A 111 4.73 -11.50 -4.22
CA GLN A 111 3.78 -10.48 -4.63
C GLN A 111 4.43 -9.49 -5.60
N ILE A 112 3.99 -9.53 -6.86
CA ILE A 112 4.57 -8.76 -7.95
C ILE A 112 4.16 -7.29 -7.91
N SER A 113 2.96 -6.99 -7.41
CA SER A 113 2.46 -5.63 -7.23
C SER A 113 1.50 -5.59 -6.05
N ASP A 114 1.62 -4.55 -5.23
CA ASP A 114 0.76 -4.29 -4.08
C ASP A 114 -0.29 -3.20 -4.36
N GLN A 115 -0.42 -2.74 -5.60
CA GLN A 115 -1.30 -1.61 -5.93
C GLN A 115 -2.79 -1.95 -5.88
N TRP A 116 -3.12 -3.22 -6.09
CA TRP A 116 -4.50 -3.71 -6.09
C TRP A 116 -4.61 -4.94 -5.21
N SER A 117 -5.64 -4.99 -4.37
CA SER A 117 -5.97 -6.20 -3.63
C SER A 117 -6.64 -7.26 -4.52
N LEU A 118 -6.40 -8.53 -4.20
CA LEU A 118 -7.01 -9.68 -4.87
C LEU A 118 -8.43 -10.00 -4.38
N GLN A 119 -8.89 -9.36 -3.31
CA GLN A 119 -10.12 -9.71 -2.60
C GLN A 119 -11.16 -8.61 -2.76
N THR A 120 -10.77 -7.34 -2.63
CA THR A 120 -11.68 -6.20 -2.80
C THR A 120 -10.93 -4.92 -3.09
N ASP A 121 -11.55 -3.98 -3.79
CA ASP A 121 -11.06 -2.62 -3.98
C ASP A 121 -11.47 -1.65 -2.85
N THR A 122 -12.37 -2.08 -1.97
CA THR A 122 -12.98 -1.20 -0.97
C THR A 122 -12.27 -1.35 0.39
N ALA A 123 -11.62 -0.29 0.86
CA ALA A 123 -10.94 -0.29 2.15
C ALA A 123 -11.92 -0.13 3.31
N ALA A 124 -11.64 -0.78 4.44
CA ALA A 124 -12.35 -0.58 5.68
C ALA A 124 -11.58 0.39 6.59
N TYR A 125 -12.27 1.42 7.05
CA TYR A 125 -11.77 2.39 8.02
C TYR A 125 -12.57 2.27 9.31
N PHE A 126 -11.92 2.57 10.43
CA PHE A 126 -12.53 2.51 11.75
C PHE A 126 -12.28 3.81 12.51
N LEU A 127 -13.35 4.56 12.76
CA LEU A 127 -13.30 5.74 13.62
C LEU A 127 -13.53 5.32 15.08
N THR A 128 -12.76 5.87 16.00
CA THR A 128 -12.94 5.67 17.44
C THR A 128 -12.62 6.96 18.21
N VAL A 129 -12.82 6.94 19.53
CA VAL A 129 -12.55 8.05 20.43
C VAL A 129 -11.49 7.61 21.45
N ASN A 130 -10.36 8.31 21.45
CA ASN A 130 -9.26 8.10 22.36
C ASN A 130 -8.90 9.42 23.05
N SER A 131 -9.25 9.55 24.32
CA SER A 131 -8.90 10.68 25.18
C SER A 131 -7.68 10.43 26.07
N ALA A 132 -7.10 9.23 26.03
CA ALA A 132 -6.02 8.83 26.94
C ALA A 132 -4.63 9.23 26.44
N SER A 133 -4.47 9.48 25.14
CA SER A 133 -3.18 9.82 24.53
C SER A 133 -3.34 10.79 23.36
N SER A 134 -2.21 11.36 22.92
CA SER A 134 -2.18 12.12 21.67
C SER A 134 -2.57 11.22 20.49
N ASN A 135 -3.33 11.79 19.56
CA ASN A 135 -3.78 11.15 18.33
C ASN A 135 -3.08 11.77 17.11
N PHE A 136 -2.91 11.01 16.03
CA PHE A 136 -2.33 11.52 14.79
C PHE A 136 -3.22 12.58 14.16
N ARG A 137 -2.61 13.71 13.83
CA ARG A 137 -3.27 14.91 13.32
C ARG A 137 -2.50 15.56 12.19
N LEU A 138 -3.24 16.13 11.25
CA LEU A 138 -2.73 17.12 10.31
C LEU A 138 -2.90 18.50 10.95
N ASN A 139 -1.80 19.21 11.16
CA ASN A 139 -1.83 20.53 11.76
C ASN A 139 -2.03 21.59 10.66
N PRO A 140 -3.03 22.49 10.80
CA PRO A 140 -3.16 23.62 9.88
C PRO A 140 -1.91 24.47 9.98
N THR A 141 -1.21 24.62 8.86
CA THR A 141 0.04 25.35 8.77
C THR A 141 -0.15 26.51 7.80
N SER A 142 0.17 27.72 8.25
CA SER A 142 0.12 28.90 7.38
C SER A 142 1.22 28.81 6.31
N ASN A 143 0.83 28.90 5.04
CA ASN A 143 1.77 28.98 3.92
C ASN A 143 2.18 30.45 3.70
N ASN A 144 3.06 30.98 4.54
CA ASN A 144 3.55 32.36 4.42
C ASN A 144 4.78 32.43 3.51
N VAL A 145 4.59 32.94 2.29
CA VAL A 145 5.67 33.11 1.30
C VAL A 145 6.34 34.49 1.34
N ALA A 146 5.81 35.44 2.14
CA ALA A 146 6.22 36.86 2.08
C ALA A 146 7.65 37.12 2.58
N SER A 147 8.24 36.20 3.35
CA SER A 147 9.63 36.28 3.83
C SER A 147 10.47 35.08 3.38
N ASN A 148 10.01 34.32 2.38
CA ASN A 148 10.74 33.16 1.90
C ASN A 148 11.98 33.60 1.10
N THR A 149 13.17 33.29 1.62
CA THR A 149 14.46 33.53 0.96
C THR A 149 15.05 32.26 0.35
N LEU A 150 14.33 31.13 0.44
CA LEU A 150 14.78 29.88 -0.15
C LEU A 150 14.79 30.01 -1.68
N PRO A 151 15.84 29.49 -2.35
CA PRO A 151 15.82 29.39 -3.80
C PRO A 151 14.64 28.53 -4.25
N VAL A 152 14.09 28.85 -5.42
CA VAL A 152 13.04 28.04 -6.04
C VAL A 152 13.61 26.66 -6.31
N GLU A 153 12.94 25.62 -5.82
CA GLU A 153 13.24 24.23 -6.16
C GLU A 153 12.69 23.94 -7.57
N PRO A 154 13.54 23.71 -8.58
CA PRO A 154 13.08 23.61 -9.97
C PRO A 154 12.40 22.28 -10.31
N PHE A 155 12.56 21.25 -9.47
CA PHE A 155 11.97 19.93 -9.71
C PHE A 155 11.67 19.18 -8.41
N PHE A 156 10.82 18.17 -8.51
CA PHE A 156 10.65 17.17 -7.45
C PHE A 156 10.59 15.79 -8.08
N MET A 157 10.96 14.78 -7.30
CA MET A 157 10.86 13.39 -7.73
C MET A 157 9.46 12.87 -7.43
N HIS A 158 8.82 12.27 -8.42
CA HIS A 158 7.58 11.54 -8.26
C HIS A 158 7.64 10.22 -9.01
N THR A 159 6.82 9.26 -8.58
CA THR A 159 6.67 7.97 -9.27
C THR A 159 5.37 8.01 -10.05
N GLU A 160 5.47 7.87 -11.36
CA GLU A 160 4.33 7.65 -12.25
C GLU A 160 4.41 6.21 -12.77
N GLY A 161 3.29 5.50 -12.79
CA GLY A 161 3.30 4.07 -13.11
C GLY A 161 1.98 3.54 -13.63
N ARG A 162 2.06 2.54 -14.51
CA ARG A 162 0.91 1.76 -14.96
C ARG A 162 0.82 0.46 -14.18
N TYR A 163 -0.28 0.28 -13.47
CA TYR A 163 -0.56 -0.93 -12.70
C TYR A 163 -1.78 -1.65 -13.29
N PRO A 164 -1.57 -2.55 -14.27
CA PRO A 164 -2.69 -3.17 -14.96
C PRO A 164 -3.51 -4.06 -14.03
N ARG A 165 -4.83 -3.92 -14.12
CA ARG A 165 -5.83 -4.74 -13.42
C ARG A 165 -6.74 -5.42 -14.46
N LEU A 166 -6.13 -6.05 -15.46
CA LEU A 166 -6.87 -6.62 -16.62
C LEU A 166 -7.26 -8.07 -16.40
N GLN A 167 -6.38 -8.86 -15.79
CA GLN A 167 -6.60 -10.26 -15.46
C GLN A 167 -5.82 -10.65 -14.21
N ILE A 168 -6.20 -11.76 -13.58
CA ILE A 168 -5.43 -12.36 -12.50
C ILE A 168 -4.52 -13.43 -13.11
N ASN A 169 -3.21 -13.29 -12.94
CA ASN A 169 -2.28 -14.38 -13.20
C ASN A 169 -2.42 -15.39 -12.05
N PRO A 170 -2.73 -16.66 -12.32
CA PRO A 170 -2.83 -17.71 -11.29
C PRO A 170 -1.47 -18.13 -10.70
N GLY A 171 -0.36 -17.58 -11.21
CA GLY A 171 0.98 -17.81 -10.70
C GLY A 171 1.53 -19.19 -11.03
N ARG A 172 2.39 -19.70 -10.16
CA ARG A 172 3.09 -20.97 -10.32
C ARG A 172 2.15 -22.15 -10.57
N ALA A 173 2.45 -22.90 -11.61
CA ALA A 173 1.78 -24.16 -11.91
C ALA A 173 2.76 -25.26 -12.33
N GLU A 174 2.32 -26.50 -12.19
CA GLU A 174 3.02 -27.70 -12.66
C GLU A 174 2.21 -28.39 -13.74
N GLN A 175 2.89 -29.00 -14.71
CA GLN A 175 2.25 -29.84 -15.69
C GLN A 175 2.20 -31.29 -15.20
N VAL A 176 0.99 -31.80 -14.95
CA VAL A 176 0.73 -33.19 -14.60
C VAL A 176 0.02 -33.85 -15.77
N LEU A 177 0.78 -34.62 -16.57
CA LEU A 177 0.31 -35.19 -17.83
C LEU A 177 -0.21 -34.10 -18.79
N THR A 178 -1.52 -34.05 -19.02
CA THR A 178 -2.20 -33.08 -19.90
C THR A 178 -2.85 -31.93 -19.14
N SER A 179 -2.71 -31.88 -17.80
CA SER A 179 -3.38 -30.90 -16.95
C SER A 179 -2.37 -29.99 -16.25
N THR A 180 -2.70 -28.70 -16.20
CA THR A 180 -1.96 -27.71 -15.42
C THR A 180 -2.55 -27.65 -14.02
N VAL A 181 -1.74 -27.86 -13.00
CA VAL A 181 -2.13 -27.86 -11.58
C VAL A 181 -1.47 -26.69 -10.87
N TYR A 182 -2.26 -25.86 -10.21
CA TYR A 182 -1.80 -24.64 -9.53
C TYR A 182 -1.58 -24.88 -8.04
N SER A 183 -0.73 -24.05 -7.43
CA SER A 183 -0.55 -24.02 -5.99
C SER A 183 -1.85 -23.63 -5.27
N SER A 184 -2.13 -24.24 -4.12
CA SER A 184 -3.21 -23.81 -3.22
C SER A 184 -2.81 -22.68 -2.27
N SER A 185 -1.53 -22.29 -2.28
CA SER A 185 -0.99 -21.14 -1.56
C SER A 185 -0.60 -20.05 -2.54
N TYR A 186 -0.68 -18.78 -2.12
CA TYR A 186 -0.29 -17.64 -2.94
C TYR A 186 1.21 -17.75 -3.25
N ASP A 187 1.53 -17.82 -4.54
CA ASP A 187 2.88 -18.15 -5.01
C ASP A 187 3.42 -17.11 -6.01
N TYR A 188 4.67 -17.26 -6.39
CA TYR A 188 5.29 -16.32 -7.32
C TYR A 188 4.54 -16.24 -8.66
N GLY A 189 4.49 -15.03 -9.21
CA GLY A 189 3.69 -14.77 -10.41
C GLY A 189 2.22 -14.43 -10.12
N GLU A 190 1.66 -14.83 -8.97
CA GLU A 190 0.24 -14.70 -8.71
C GLU A 190 -0.15 -13.25 -8.40
N GLY A 191 -1.18 -12.74 -9.07
CA GLY A 191 -1.69 -11.39 -8.82
C GLY A 191 -2.32 -10.71 -10.04
N TRP A 192 -2.73 -9.46 -9.86
CA TRP A 192 -3.23 -8.63 -10.97
C TRP A 192 -2.13 -8.36 -12.00
N ALA A 193 -2.45 -8.59 -13.27
CA ALA A 193 -1.52 -8.48 -14.38
C ALA A 193 -2.16 -7.80 -15.61
N GLY A 194 -1.29 -7.43 -16.56
CA GLY A 194 -1.66 -6.98 -17.89
C GLY A 194 -1.95 -8.14 -18.84
N ASN A 195 -2.10 -7.82 -20.13
CA ASN A 195 -2.29 -8.82 -21.17
C ASN A 195 -1.08 -9.75 -21.30
N ASN A 196 -1.32 -10.99 -21.74
CA ASN A 196 -0.25 -11.91 -22.10
C ASN A 196 0.52 -11.37 -23.32
N ILE A 197 1.85 -11.36 -23.22
CA ILE A 197 2.74 -10.99 -24.33
C ILE A 197 3.18 -12.28 -25.03
N GLY A 198 2.65 -12.52 -26.23
CA GLY A 198 3.00 -13.68 -27.05
C GLY A 198 4.41 -13.61 -27.64
N ALA A 199 4.84 -14.69 -28.29
CA ALA A 199 6.13 -14.72 -29.00
C ALA A 199 6.20 -13.61 -30.06
N ASN A 200 7.30 -12.84 -30.07
CA ASN A 200 7.49 -11.64 -30.90
C ASN A 200 6.46 -10.51 -30.66
N GLY A 201 5.62 -10.64 -29.63
CA GLY A 201 4.68 -9.59 -29.21
C GLY A 201 5.39 -8.43 -28.53
N THR A 202 4.77 -7.25 -28.56
CA THR A 202 5.23 -6.05 -27.86
C THR A 202 4.03 -5.42 -27.18
N GLU A 203 4.13 -5.20 -25.86
CA GLU A 203 3.20 -4.35 -25.10
C GLU A 203 3.85 -2.97 -24.97
N THR A 204 3.19 -1.94 -25.49
CA THR A 204 3.66 -0.55 -25.43
C THR A 204 2.84 0.22 -24.41
N ASN A 205 3.51 0.81 -23.43
CA ASN A 205 2.88 1.66 -22.43
C ASN A 205 3.33 3.11 -22.65
N LEU A 206 2.39 3.99 -22.97
CA LEU A 206 2.65 5.41 -23.08
C LEU A 206 2.37 6.07 -21.73
N LEU A 207 3.39 6.69 -21.15
CA LEU A 207 3.25 7.60 -20.00
C LEU A 207 3.27 9.03 -20.53
N THR A 208 2.19 9.78 -20.28
CA THR A 208 2.06 11.19 -20.67
C THR A 208 2.15 12.09 -19.44
N ASN A 209 2.28 13.41 -19.64
CA ASN A 209 2.27 14.40 -18.56
C ASN A 209 3.34 14.20 -17.47
N LEU A 210 4.48 13.60 -17.82
CA LEU A 210 5.59 13.36 -16.89
C LEU A 210 6.29 14.64 -16.42
N ASN A 211 6.09 15.78 -17.10
CA ASN A 211 6.68 17.08 -16.78
C ASN A 211 8.19 16.99 -16.46
N VAL A 212 8.94 16.27 -17.31
CA VAL A 212 10.35 15.95 -17.06
C VAL A 212 11.20 17.22 -17.06
N TYR A 213 11.90 17.45 -15.95
CA TYR A 213 12.92 18.49 -15.84
C TYR A 213 14.30 17.92 -16.17
N SER A 214 14.97 18.47 -17.17
CA SER A 214 16.30 18.03 -17.64
C SER A 214 17.41 19.07 -17.41
N GLY A 215 17.17 20.05 -16.54
CA GLY A 215 18.15 21.09 -16.22
C GLY A 215 19.24 20.61 -15.25
N THR A 216 20.18 21.51 -14.94
CA THR A 216 21.28 21.24 -14.01
C THR A 216 20.77 20.77 -12.65
N GLY A 217 21.37 19.69 -12.13
CA GLY A 217 21.01 19.12 -10.82
C GLY A 217 19.88 18.09 -10.87
N ALA A 218 19.19 17.91 -12.00
CA ALA A 218 18.18 16.87 -12.15
C ALA A 218 18.81 15.47 -12.03
N PRO A 219 18.34 14.60 -11.12
CA PRO A 219 18.84 13.23 -11.02
C PRO A 219 18.35 12.37 -12.20
N SER A 220 19.02 11.24 -12.44
CA SER A 220 18.57 10.26 -13.42
C SER A 220 17.22 9.65 -13.02
N ALA A 221 16.32 9.50 -13.99
CA ALA A 221 15.08 8.78 -13.79
C ALA A 221 15.34 7.29 -13.51
N THR A 222 14.49 6.68 -12.69
CA THR A 222 14.51 5.24 -12.43
C THR A 222 13.30 4.61 -13.08
N LEU A 223 13.51 3.57 -13.89
CA LEU A 223 12.43 2.72 -14.39
C LEU A 223 12.36 1.47 -13.53
N ARG A 224 11.14 1.06 -13.16
CA ARG A 224 10.88 -0.25 -12.56
C ARG A 224 9.86 -1.00 -13.40
N VAL A 225 10.11 -2.29 -13.63
CA VAL A 225 9.20 -3.17 -14.38
C VAL A 225 9.12 -4.50 -13.66
N ASN A 226 7.88 -4.92 -13.38
CA ASN A 226 7.62 -6.22 -12.81
C ASN A 226 6.93 -7.09 -13.87
N MET A 227 7.45 -8.30 -14.10
CA MET A 227 6.95 -9.23 -15.11
C MET A 227 6.86 -10.64 -14.54
N CYS A 228 5.94 -11.44 -15.06
CA CYS A 228 5.79 -12.85 -14.69
C CYS A 228 5.41 -13.72 -15.87
N GLY A 229 5.67 -15.01 -15.70
CA GLY A 229 5.23 -16.04 -16.60
C GLY A 229 3.82 -16.55 -16.35
N THR A 230 3.22 -17.03 -17.44
CA THR A 230 1.87 -17.59 -17.45
C THR A 230 1.81 -18.97 -18.11
N ILE A 231 2.94 -19.48 -18.62
CA ILE A 231 3.01 -20.77 -19.32
C ILE A 231 4.41 -21.39 -19.21
N MET A 232 4.47 -22.72 -19.29
CA MET A 232 5.69 -23.52 -19.20
C MET A 232 6.53 -23.51 -20.49
N ASN A 233 6.93 -22.31 -20.94
CA ASN A 233 7.83 -22.11 -22.07
C ASN A 233 9.06 -21.31 -21.67
N THR A 234 10.22 -21.62 -22.24
CA THR A 234 11.40 -20.77 -22.17
C THR A 234 11.25 -19.56 -23.09
N ARG A 235 11.66 -18.38 -22.64
CA ARG A 235 11.51 -17.13 -23.41
C ARG A 235 12.46 -16.05 -22.92
N ARG A 236 12.74 -15.09 -23.78
CA ARG A 236 13.52 -13.88 -23.45
C ARG A 236 12.66 -12.65 -23.66
N PHE A 237 12.84 -11.66 -22.80
CA PHE A 237 12.22 -10.35 -22.94
C PHE A 237 13.28 -9.28 -23.17
N ARG A 238 12.83 -8.14 -23.69
CA ARG A 238 13.62 -6.92 -23.81
C ARG A 238 12.73 -5.73 -23.44
N ILE A 239 13.25 -4.85 -22.59
CA ILE A 239 12.62 -3.58 -22.24
C ILE A 239 13.23 -2.50 -23.11
N ARG A 240 12.37 -1.67 -23.71
CA ARG A 240 12.78 -0.50 -24.48
C ARG A 240 12.18 0.76 -23.87
N LEU A 241 12.98 1.81 -23.75
CA LEU A 241 12.52 3.15 -23.38
C LEU A 241 12.77 4.08 -24.56
N ASN A 242 11.71 4.69 -25.09
CA ASN A 242 11.78 5.55 -26.29
C ASN A 242 12.49 4.93 -27.50
N GLY A 243 12.42 3.60 -27.64
CA GLY A 243 13.07 2.83 -28.71
C GLY A 243 14.43 2.23 -28.30
N ASP A 244 15.08 2.77 -27.28
CA ASP A 244 16.39 2.32 -26.82
C ASP A 244 16.27 1.08 -25.93
N SER A 245 17.08 0.06 -26.22
CA SER A 245 17.13 -1.17 -25.42
C SER A 245 17.88 -0.91 -24.11
N ILE A 246 17.18 -1.02 -22.98
CA ILE A 246 17.74 -0.73 -21.65
C ILE A 246 17.94 -1.98 -20.79
N LEU A 247 17.20 -3.06 -21.05
CA LEU A 247 17.34 -4.34 -20.34
C LEU A 247 16.86 -5.51 -21.20
N GLY A 248 17.42 -6.70 -20.98
CA GLY A 248 16.83 -7.95 -21.46
C GLY A 248 17.40 -9.16 -20.72
N ALA A 249 16.53 -10.11 -20.39
CA ALA A 249 16.88 -11.34 -19.67
C ALA A 249 16.00 -12.52 -20.15
N SER A 250 16.29 -13.73 -19.68
CA SER A 250 15.34 -14.84 -19.74
C SER A 250 14.23 -14.64 -18.71
N LEU A 251 13.04 -15.15 -19.04
CA LEU A 251 11.91 -15.24 -18.12
C LEU A 251 11.22 -16.56 -18.43
N ASP A 252 11.80 -17.66 -17.96
CA ASP A 252 11.37 -18.99 -18.36
C ASP A 252 10.18 -19.47 -17.50
N TYR A 253 9.32 -20.31 -18.08
CA TYR A 253 8.22 -20.95 -17.36
C TYR A 253 7.32 -19.95 -16.60
N PHE A 254 7.04 -20.18 -15.32
CA PHE A 254 6.25 -19.30 -14.44
C PHE A 254 7.11 -18.30 -13.65
N GLU A 255 8.41 -18.20 -13.94
CA GLU A 255 9.32 -17.29 -13.23
C GLU A 255 8.85 -15.83 -13.33
N TYR A 256 9.35 -15.01 -12.40
CA TYR A 256 9.06 -13.59 -12.32
C TYR A 256 10.35 -12.77 -12.24
N THR A 257 10.24 -11.47 -12.51
CA THR A 257 11.33 -10.51 -12.35
C THR A 257 10.78 -9.18 -11.87
N LYS A 258 11.53 -8.52 -10.99
CA LYS A 258 11.33 -7.15 -10.53
C LYS A 258 12.64 -6.42 -10.79
N THR A 259 12.65 -5.53 -11.79
CA THR A 259 13.85 -4.82 -12.23
C THR A 259 13.62 -3.34 -12.32
#